data_AF-A0A496QQ16-F1
#
_entry.id   AF-A0A496QQ16-F1
#
_cell.length_a   1.000
_cell.length_b   1.000
_cell.length_c   1.000
_cell.angle_alpha   90.00
_cell.angle_beta   90.00
_cell.angle_gamma   90.00
#
_symmetry.space_group_name_H-M   'P 1'
#
loop_
_entity.id
_entity.type
_entity.pdbx_description
1 polymer ?
#
loop_
_entity_poly.entity_id
_entity_poly.type
_entity_poly.pdbx_seq_one_letter_code
_entity_poly.pdbx_strand_id
1 'polypeptide(L)'
;MSELKSLIEEYREKVKKNEAARSDYLTALGRHLFSSHESKIRGEPFKRAYSETKELNEKFSEVRKKIETIKKILVRLPEMNANLKMAAEELIAVKRENQAVFEKVGEISYSLYKEHYLNDAEHKDLFRELSDQEEEIRKTENEIKRFGKIVKEKPFFNKAINEGKRIYLRTRINLLKGKMPELYRKAGREICETGIIEEINENTLQETAKPYFENKDRIKRIEKQKETLKKEQKSLEEELDKIGTKRRYQKKMRELEEEAKVLDKQLQRCFISIGEIYYRQPPEDIQKDSSIEENTSQISLFEKKNEKYGKYIERLEAAVQLEEISSRLDQMKNRMGVLEEEIRRRQDEANALSEQIREVEREKKRLEKIRGPEESLLQKRP
;
A
#
# COMPACT_ATOMS: atom_id res chain seq x y z
N MET A 1 -37.43 4.43 36.42
CA MET A 1 -36.64 5.37 35.57
C MET A 1 -35.36 4.82 34.91
N SER A 2 -34.29 4.39 35.62
CA SER A 2 -33.02 4.00 34.97
C SER A 2 -33.15 2.78 34.03
N GLU A 3 -33.90 1.77 34.47
CA GLU A 3 -34.10 0.53 33.72
C GLU A 3 -34.94 0.72 32.45
N LEU A 4 -36.02 1.52 32.52
CA LEU A 4 -36.86 1.84 31.34
C LEU A 4 -36.07 2.61 30.28
N LYS A 5 -35.24 3.58 30.69
CA LYS A 5 -34.36 4.33 29.78
C LYS A 5 -33.32 3.41 29.13
N SER A 6 -32.76 2.46 29.88
CA SER A 6 -31.86 1.44 29.33
C SER A 6 -32.55 0.55 28.30
N LEU A 7 -33.80 0.13 28.56
CA LEU A 7 -34.55 -0.73 27.66
C LEU A 7 -34.93 -0.01 26.35
N ILE A 8 -35.23 1.29 26.42
CA ILE A 8 -35.44 2.14 25.22
C ILE A 8 -34.19 2.13 24.34
N GLU A 9 -33.01 2.33 24.92
CA GLU A 9 -31.75 2.31 24.16
C GLU A 9 -31.47 0.93 23.55
N GLU A 10 -31.74 -0.17 24.27
CA GLU A 10 -31.62 -1.52 23.72
C GLU A 10 -32.50 -1.73 22.48
N TYR A 11 -33.77 -1.30 22.52
CA TYR A 11 -34.65 -1.41 21.37
C TYR A 11 -34.23 -0.47 20.23
N ARG A 12 -33.72 0.73 20.52
CA ARG A 12 -33.16 1.64 19.50
C ARG A 12 -31.95 1.02 18.81
N GLU A 13 -31.08 0.32 19.53
CA GLU A 13 -29.98 -0.43 18.92
C GLU A 13 -30.48 -1.57 18.03
N LYS A 14 -31.53 -2.30 18.46
CA LYS A 14 -32.14 -3.35 17.63
C LYS A 14 -32.74 -2.77 16.34
N VAL A 15 -33.40 -1.62 16.41
CA VAL A 15 -33.90 -0.90 15.21
C VAL A 15 -32.76 -0.54 14.28
N LYS A 16 -31.69 0.09 14.78
CA LYS A 16 -30.50 0.43 13.98
C LYS A 16 -29.89 -0.79 13.29
N LYS A 17 -29.76 -1.93 14.00
CA LYS A 17 -29.23 -3.19 13.43
C LYS A 17 -30.14 -3.73 12.32
N ASN A 18 -31.46 -3.69 12.51
CA ASN A 18 -32.41 -4.11 11.51
C ASN A 18 -32.44 -3.16 10.29
N GLU A 19 -32.26 -1.86 10.48
CA GLU A 19 -32.16 -0.88 9.40
C GLU A 19 -30.91 -1.11 8.53
N ALA A 20 -29.76 -1.39 9.16
CA ALA A 20 -28.55 -1.78 8.46
C ALA A 20 -28.77 -3.07 7.64
N ALA A 21 -29.33 -4.12 8.26
CA ALA A 21 -29.64 -5.36 7.56
C ALA A 21 -30.62 -5.14 6.39
N ARG A 22 -31.68 -4.34 6.59
CA ARG A 22 -32.63 -3.95 5.53
C ARG A 22 -31.91 -3.26 4.38
N SER A 23 -30.98 -2.35 4.67
CA SER A 23 -30.16 -1.67 3.67
C SER A 23 -29.28 -2.64 2.87
N ASP A 24 -28.74 -3.67 3.52
CA ASP A 24 -27.95 -4.71 2.84
C ASP A 24 -28.82 -5.51 1.86
N TYR A 25 -30.02 -5.94 2.27
CA TYR A 25 -30.97 -6.63 1.39
C TYR A 25 -31.48 -5.74 0.25
N LEU A 26 -31.69 -4.44 0.48
CA LEU A 26 -32.02 -3.47 -0.58
C LEU A 26 -30.88 -3.31 -1.58
N THR A 27 -29.63 -3.27 -1.09
CA THR A 27 -28.44 -3.22 -1.94
C THR A 27 -28.32 -4.48 -2.78
N ALA A 28 -28.53 -5.66 -2.19
CA ALA A 28 -28.49 -6.94 -2.88
C ALA A 28 -29.57 -7.02 -3.97
N LEU A 29 -30.81 -6.63 -3.63
CA LEU A 29 -31.92 -6.55 -4.57
C LEU A 29 -31.60 -5.61 -5.74
N GLY A 30 -31.12 -4.39 -5.43
CA GLY A 30 -30.74 -3.42 -6.45
C GLY A 30 -29.62 -3.89 -7.38
N ARG A 31 -28.60 -4.57 -6.85
CA ARG A 31 -27.52 -5.17 -7.64
C ARG A 31 -28.01 -6.26 -8.58
N HIS A 32 -28.89 -7.12 -8.07
CA HIS A 32 -29.47 -8.20 -8.86
C HIS A 32 -30.37 -7.67 -9.98
N LEU A 33 -31.19 -6.67 -9.68
CA LEU A 33 -32.01 -5.97 -10.67
C LEU A 33 -31.14 -5.25 -11.71
N PHE A 34 -30.06 -4.61 -11.29
CA PHE A 34 -29.12 -3.93 -12.20
C PHE A 34 -28.48 -4.91 -13.20
N SER A 35 -28.10 -6.10 -12.73
CA SER A 35 -27.35 -7.09 -13.52
C SER A 35 -28.23 -7.95 -14.44
N SER A 36 -29.45 -8.27 -14.01
CA SER A 36 -30.26 -9.31 -14.67
C SER A 36 -31.41 -8.77 -15.53
N HIS A 37 -31.73 -7.46 -15.45
CA HIS A 37 -32.98 -6.92 -15.99
C HIS A 37 -32.85 -5.62 -16.82
N GLU A 38 -31.67 -5.31 -17.37
CA GLU A 38 -31.39 -4.07 -18.16
C GLU A 38 -32.48 -3.76 -19.22
N SER A 39 -32.96 -4.78 -19.94
CA SER A 39 -33.90 -4.63 -21.06
C SER A 39 -35.38 -4.49 -20.67
N LYS A 40 -35.73 -4.74 -19.40
CA LYS A 40 -37.14 -4.81 -18.93
C LYS A 40 -37.56 -3.59 -18.11
N ILE A 41 -36.70 -2.58 -18.02
CA ILE A 41 -36.93 -1.39 -17.20
C ILE A 41 -37.73 -0.35 -17.99
N ARG A 42 -39.04 -0.22 -17.70
CA ARG A 42 -39.93 0.71 -18.43
C ARG A 42 -40.38 1.96 -17.65
N GLY A 43 -40.13 2.07 -16.34
CA GLY A 43 -40.51 3.24 -15.54
C GLY A 43 -39.46 4.36 -15.48
N GLU A 44 -39.88 5.64 -15.53
CA GLU A 44 -38.96 6.81 -15.48
C GLU A 44 -38.05 6.85 -14.24
N PRO A 45 -38.54 6.67 -13.00
CA PRO A 45 -37.68 6.70 -11.80
C PRO A 45 -36.61 5.60 -11.84
N PHE A 46 -37.01 4.41 -12.30
CA PHE A 46 -36.12 3.26 -12.42
C PHE A 46 -35.09 3.45 -13.53
N LYS A 47 -35.48 4.00 -14.69
CA LYS A 47 -34.56 4.31 -15.80
C LYS A 47 -33.47 5.31 -15.37
N ARG A 48 -33.85 6.38 -14.65
CA ARG A 48 -32.88 7.39 -14.17
C ARG A 48 -31.90 6.79 -13.16
N ALA A 49 -32.40 6.03 -12.17
CA ALA A 49 -31.54 5.36 -11.20
C ALA A 49 -30.61 4.33 -11.87
N TYR A 50 -31.11 3.62 -12.89
CA TYR A 50 -30.33 2.65 -13.65
C TYR A 50 -29.20 3.32 -14.47
N SER A 51 -29.50 4.40 -15.20
CA SER A 51 -28.49 5.12 -15.99
C SER A 51 -27.38 5.70 -15.11
N GLU A 52 -27.75 6.31 -13.97
CA GLU A 52 -26.78 6.84 -13.01
C GLU A 52 -25.90 5.71 -12.43
N THR A 53 -26.51 4.58 -12.06
CA THR A 53 -25.78 3.40 -11.58
C THR A 53 -24.82 2.86 -12.64
N LYS A 54 -25.24 2.84 -13.91
CA LYS A 54 -24.41 2.36 -15.03
C LYS A 54 -23.17 3.21 -15.22
N GLU A 55 -23.32 4.54 -15.29
CA GLU A 55 -22.20 5.47 -15.41
C GLU A 55 -21.22 5.36 -14.24
N LEU A 56 -21.74 5.26 -13.00
CA LEU A 56 -20.91 5.08 -11.82
C LEU A 56 -20.18 3.73 -11.83
N ASN A 57 -20.83 2.67 -12.30
CA ASN A 57 -20.25 1.33 -12.34
C ASN A 57 -19.14 1.24 -13.40
N GLU A 58 -19.31 1.90 -14.54
CA GLU A 58 -18.28 2.05 -15.56
C GLU A 58 -17.06 2.79 -15.01
N LYS A 59 -17.26 3.95 -14.38
CA LYS A 59 -16.18 4.72 -13.72
C LYS A 59 -15.46 3.89 -12.65
N PHE A 60 -16.21 3.19 -11.79
CA PHE A 60 -15.63 2.32 -10.77
C PHE A 60 -14.82 1.18 -11.38
N SER A 61 -15.31 0.55 -12.44
CA SER A 61 -14.60 -0.51 -13.17
C SER A 61 -13.29 0.01 -13.77
N GLU A 62 -13.29 1.19 -14.38
CA GLU A 62 -12.07 1.82 -14.92
C GLU A 62 -11.04 2.11 -13.82
N VAL A 63 -11.46 2.68 -12.69
CA VAL A 63 -10.56 2.94 -11.54
C VAL A 63 -9.97 1.63 -11.01
N ARG A 64 -10.79 0.58 -10.86
CA ARG A 64 -10.33 -0.75 -10.43
C ARG A 64 -9.33 -1.36 -11.41
N LYS A 65 -9.59 -1.28 -12.72
CA LYS A 65 -8.66 -1.75 -13.76
C LYS A 65 -7.31 -1.00 -13.68
N LYS A 66 -7.33 0.31 -13.46
CA LYS A 66 -6.10 1.11 -13.24
C LYS A 66 -5.33 0.63 -12.00
N ILE A 67 -6.00 0.40 -10.88
CA ILE A 67 -5.38 -0.12 -9.65
C ILE A 67 -4.76 -1.50 -9.88
N GLU A 68 -5.47 -2.42 -10.54
CA GLU A 68 -4.94 -3.76 -10.84
C GLU A 68 -3.75 -3.72 -11.78
N THR A 69 -3.79 -2.84 -12.78
CA THR A 69 -2.67 -2.63 -13.72
C THR A 69 -1.43 -2.15 -12.97
N ILE A 70 -1.56 -1.13 -12.11
CA ILE A 70 -0.46 -0.67 -11.25
C ILE A 70 0.08 -1.81 -10.39
N LYS A 71 -0.78 -2.60 -9.73
CA LYS A 71 -0.35 -3.73 -8.89
C LYS A 71 0.44 -4.77 -9.68
N LYS A 72 -0.03 -5.17 -10.86
CA LYS A 72 0.67 -6.13 -11.74
C LYS A 72 2.04 -5.61 -12.15
N ILE A 73 2.15 -4.34 -12.51
CA ILE A 73 3.43 -3.72 -12.90
C ILE A 73 4.40 -3.67 -11.71
N LEU A 74 3.92 -3.30 -10.51
CA LEU A 74 4.75 -3.21 -9.31
C LEU A 74 5.32 -4.55 -8.84
N VAL A 75 4.64 -5.66 -9.14
CA VAL A 75 5.17 -7.02 -8.89
C VAL A 75 6.23 -7.39 -9.94
N ARG A 76 5.99 -7.06 -11.21
CA ARG A 76 6.84 -7.46 -12.33
C ARG A 76 8.15 -6.65 -12.43
N LEU A 77 8.15 -5.37 -12.08
CA LEU A 77 9.33 -4.50 -12.16
C LEU A 77 10.52 -5.00 -11.31
N PRO A 78 10.35 -5.39 -10.03
CA PRO A 78 11.43 -5.98 -9.23
C PRO A 78 12.00 -7.27 -9.83
N GLU A 79 11.14 -8.17 -10.32
CA GLU A 79 11.56 -9.42 -10.98
C GLU A 79 12.41 -9.14 -12.22
N MET A 80 11.98 -8.18 -13.05
CA MET A 80 12.75 -7.77 -14.23
C MET A 80 14.10 -7.15 -13.87
N ASN A 81 14.15 -6.29 -12.85
CA ASN A 81 15.40 -5.71 -12.39
C ASN A 81 16.37 -6.77 -11.85
N ALA A 82 15.86 -7.78 -11.13
CA ALA A 82 16.65 -8.92 -10.68
C ALA A 82 17.20 -9.72 -11.87
N ASN A 83 16.35 -10.04 -12.87
CA ASN A 83 16.75 -10.75 -14.08
C ASN A 83 17.80 -9.97 -14.89
N LEU A 84 17.66 -8.65 -15.02
CA LEU A 84 18.65 -7.79 -15.68
C LEU A 84 19.99 -7.79 -14.94
N LYS A 85 19.97 -7.81 -13.60
CA LYS A 85 21.18 -7.90 -12.78
C LYS A 85 21.86 -9.25 -12.94
N MET A 86 21.10 -10.35 -12.84
CA MET A 86 21.62 -11.71 -13.06
C MET A 86 22.23 -11.87 -14.46
N ALA A 87 21.56 -11.39 -15.49
CA ALA A 87 22.08 -11.42 -16.86
C ALA A 87 23.34 -10.54 -17.03
N ALA A 88 23.47 -9.45 -16.28
CA ALA A 88 24.70 -8.64 -16.28
C ALA A 88 25.86 -9.36 -15.57
N GLU A 89 25.60 -10.01 -14.44
CA GLU A 89 26.58 -10.83 -13.71
C GLU A 89 27.04 -12.03 -14.54
N GLU A 90 26.11 -12.72 -15.20
CA GLU A 90 26.42 -13.84 -16.10
C GLU A 90 27.30 -13.38 -17.28
N LEU A 91 26.99 -12.23 -17.88
CA LEU A 91 27.80 -11.66 -18.96
C LEU A 91 29.23 -11.34 -18.51
N ILE A 92 29.41 -10.85 -17.27
CA ILE A 92 30.73 -10.62 -16.69
C ILE A 92 31.46 -11.95 -16.45
N ALA A 93 30.77 -12.97 -15.95
CA ALA A 93 31.33 -14.31 -15.72
C ALA A 93 31.82 -14.94 -17.03
N VAL A 94 30.99 -14.97 -18.07
CA VAL A 94 31.35 -15.53 -19.38
C VAL A 94 32.53 -14.75 -20.02
N LYS A 95 32.56 -13.42 -19.86
CA LYS A 95 33.71 -12.61 -20.32
C LYS A 95 35.01 -12.93 -19.57
N ARG A 96 34.93 -13.31 -18.29
CA ARG A 96 36.09 -13.76 -17.50
C ARG A 96 36.54 -15.16 -17.92
N GLU A 97 35.61 -16.08 -18.18
CA GLU A 97 35.90 -17.41 -18.73
C GLU A 97 36.68 -17.29 -20.04
N ASN A 98 36.27 -16.38 -20.93
CA ASN A 98 36.98 -16.11 -22.18
C ASN A 98 38.42 -15.64 -21.99
N GLN A 99 38.76 -14.94 -20.89
CA GLN A 99 40.15 -14.52 -20.64
C GLN A 99 41.11 -15.71 -20.51
N ALA A 100 40.66 -16.78 -19.84
CA ALA A 100 41.45 -18.00 -19.70
C ALA A 100 41.57 -18.75 -21.04
N VAL A 101 40.51 -18.72 -21.86
CA VAL A 101 40.53 -19.31 -23.21
C VAL A 101 41.50 -18.55 -24.11
N PHE A 102 41.45 -17.22 -24.11
CA PHE A 102 42.36 -16.38 -24.91
C PHE A 102 43.83 -16.63 -24.59
N GLU A 103 44.18 -16.80 -23.31
CA GLU A 103 45.56 -17.12 -22.92
C GLU A 103 46.05 -18.41 -23.58
N LYS A 104 45.26 -19.49 -23.49
CA LYS A 104 45.59 -20.79 -24.06
C LYS A 104 45.64 -20.77 -25.58
N VAL A 105 44.66 -20.12 -26.22
CA VAL A 105 44.63 -19.95 -27.68
C VAL A 105 45.86 -19.19 -28.15
N GLY A 106 46.23 -18.10 -27.47
CA GLY A 106 47.41 -17.31 -27.83
C GLY A 106 48.72 -18.07 -27.64
N GLU A 107 48.84 -18.87 -26.58
CA GLU A 107 50.02 -19.72 -26.34
C GLU A 107 50.19 -20.79 -27.44
N ILE A 108 49.12 -21.50 -27.79
CA ILE A 108 49.13 -22.52 -28.85
C ILE A 108 49.42 -21.86 -30.21
N SER A 109 48.73 -20.77 -30.52
CA SER A 109 48.90 -20.10 -31.81
C SER A 109 50.29 -19.52 -31.98
N TYR A 110 50.88 -18.96 -30.92
CA TYR A 110 52.26 -18.48 -30.96
C TYR A 110 53.27 -19.64 -31.11
N SER A 111 52.97 -20.80 -30.55
CA SER A 111 53.79 -22.01 -30.74
C SER A 111 53.73 -22.49 -32.20
N LEU A 112 52.54 -22.52 -32.80
CA LEU A 112 52.35 -22.84 -34.23
C LEU A 112 53.05 -21.83 -35.15
N TYR A 113 53.03 -20.54 -34.79
CA TYR A 113 53.78 -19.49 -35.50
C TYR A 113 55.29 -19.76 -35.49
N LYS A 114 55.86 -20.19 -34.36
CA LYS A 114 57.29 -20.55 -34.27
C LYS A 114 57.66 -21.77 -35.10
N GLU A 115 56.75 -22.73 -35.21
CA GLU A 115 56.95 -23.95 -36.00
C GLU A 115 56.76 -23.71 -37.52
N HIS A 116 56.64 -22.45 -37.93
CA HIS A 116 56.51 -21.98 -39.32
C HIS A 116 55.20 -22.32 -40.02
N TYR A 117 54.15 -22.70 -39.29
CA TYR A 117 52.81 -22.92 -39.86
C TYR A 117 52.05 -21.61 -40.16
N LEU A 118 52.46 -20.47 -39.59
CA LEU A 118 51.81 -19.14 -39.73
C LEU A 118 52.77 -18.06 -40.21
N ASN A 119 53.52 -18.31 -41.28
CA ASN A 119 54.62 -17.44 -41.74
C ASN A 119 54.19 -16.25 -42.65
N ASP A 120 52.92 -15.83 -42.59
CA ASP A 120 52.41 -14.70 -43.38
C ASP A 120 52.65 -13.34 -42.69
N ALA A 121 52.70 -12.27 -43.49
CA ALA A 121 53.01 -10.92 -43.01
C ALA A 121 52.03 -10.41 -41.93
N GLU A 122 50.76 -10.79 -42.00
CA GLU A 122 49.72 -10.40 -41.03
C GLU A 122 49.93 -11.04 -39.64
N HIS A 123 50.42 -12.28 -39.60
CA HIS A 123 50.69 -12.99 -38.34
C HIS A 123 51.97 -12.49 -37.66
N LYS A 124 52.92 -11.95 -38.43
CA LYS A 124 54.15 -11.33 -37.91
C LYS A 124 53.87 -10.14 -37.01
N ASP A 125 52.92 -9.29 -37.38
CA ASP A 125 52.57 -8.11 -36.59
C ASP A 125 51.82 -8.50 -35.31
N LEU A 126 50.92 -9.49 -35.39
CA LEU A 126 50.18 -10.05 -34.25
C LEU A 126 51.09 -10.62 -33.15
N PHE A 127 52.15 -11.33 -33.54
CA PHE A 127 53.08 -11.98 -32.60
C PHE A 127 54.37 -11.19 -32.34
N ARG A 128 54.49 -9.96 -32.83
CA ARG A 128 55.71 -9.14 -32.70
C ARG A 128 56.08 -8.88 -31.25
N GLU A 129 55.13 -8.42 -30.44
CA GLU A 129 55.36 -8.15 -29.01
C GLU A 129 55.80 -9.42 -28.26
N LEU A 130 55.23 -10.58 -28.61
CA LEU A 130 55.61 -11.88 -28.04
C LEU A 130 57.03 -12.31 -28.47
N SER A 131 57.37 -12.09 -29.73
CA SER A 131 58.69 -12.39 -30.31
C SER A 131 59.78 -11.53 -29.67
N ASP A 132 59.56 -10.22 -29.56
CA ASP A 132 60.47 -9.26 -28.95
C ASP A 132 60.73 -9.62 -27.47
N GLN A 133 59.65 -9.93 -26.74
CA GLN A 133 59.71 -10.32 -25.33
C GLN A 133 60.51 -11.62 -25.11
N GLU A 134 60.32 -12.62 -25.97
CA GLU A 134 61.08 -13.87 -25.89
C GLU A 134 62.54 -13.72 -26.31
N GLU A 135 62.83 -12.88 -27.30
CA GLU A 135 64.20 -12.56 -27.69
C GLU A 135 64.94 -11.84 -26.54
N GLU A 136 64.27 -10.92 -25.84
CA GLU A 136 64.81 -10.27 -24.65
C GLU A 136 65.09 -11.28 -23.51
N ILE A 137 64.18 -12.24 -23.29
CA ILE A 137 64.40 -13.34 -22.34
C ILE A 137 65.64 -14.16 -22.76
N ARG A 138 65.75 -14.57 -24.03
CA ARG A 138 66.89 -15.34 -24.54
C ARG A 138 68.21 -14.58 -24.41
N LYS A 139 68.23 -13.27 -24.74
CA LYS A 139 69.41 -12.39 -24.57
C LYS A 139 69.82 -12.35 -23.10
N THR A 140 68.86 -12.14 -22.19
CA THR A 140 69.11 -12.08 -20.74
C THR A 140 69.59 -13.44 -20.17
N GLU A 141 69.02 -14.56 -20.63
CA GLU A 141 69.47 -15.91 -20.25
C GLU A 141 70.89 -16.20 -20.75
N ASN A 142 71.23 -15.77 -21.97
CA ASN A 142 72.58 -15.87 -22.53
C ASN A 142 73.58 -15.01 -21.75
N GLU A 143 73.19 -13.82 -21.29
CA GLU A 143 74.00 -13.00 -20.40
C GLU A 143 74.26 -13.70 -19.05
N ILE A 144 73.23 -14.30 -18.43
CA ILE A 144 73.40 -15.09 -17.20
C ILE A 144 74.38 -16.25 -17.43
N LYS A 145 74.28 -16.96 -18.57
CA LYS A 145 75.21 -18.04 -18.95
C LYS A 145 76.64 -17.52 -19.13
N ARG A 146 76.82 -16.36 -19.76
CA ARG A 146 78.13 -15.69 -19.90
C ARG A 146 78.74 -15.35 -18.54
N PHE A 147 77.96 -14.75 -17.62
CA PHE A 147 78.41 -14.49 -16.25
C PHE A 147 78.73 -15.78 -15.49
N GLY A 148 77.96 -16.86 -15.69
CA GLY A 148 78.25 -18.17 -15.11
C GLY A 148 79.55 -18.81 -15.60
N LYS A 149 79.94 -18.59 -16.87
CA LYS A 149 81.24 -19.04 -17.41
C LYS A 149 82.42 -18.20 -16.89
N ILE A 150 82.23 -16.90 -16.68
CA ILE A 150 83.28 -15.96 -16.22
C ILE A 150 83.62 -16.12 -14.72
N VAL A 151 82.77 -16.78 -13.93
CA VAL A 151 82.94 -16.95 -12.47
C VAL A 151 83.95 -18.04 -12.09
N LYS A 152 84.39 -18.90 -13.02
CA LYS A 152 85.34 -19.99 -12.71
C LYS A 152 86.80 -19.54 -12.50
N GLU A 153 87.19 -18.32 -12.86
CA GLU A 153 88.62 -17.89 -12.87
C GLU A 153 88.91 -16.53 -12.21
N LYS A 154 88.00 -15.93 -11.42
CA LYS A 154 88.19 -14.55 -10.87
C LYS A 154 88.17 -14.46 -9.33
N PRO A 155 88.83 -13.45 -8.71
CA PRO A 155 88.92 -13.27 -7.26
C PRO A 155 87.56 -13.02 -6.57
N PHE A 156 87.48 -13.27 -5.25
CA PHE A 156 86.24 -13.38 -4.45
C PHE A 156 85.29 -12.16 -4.56
N PHE A 157 85.81 -10.93 -4.57
CA PHE A 157 85.01 -9.71 -4.73
C PHE A 157 84.30 -9.63 -6.09
N ASN A 158 84.97 -10.06 -7.16
CA ASN A 158 84.36 -10.12 -8.50
C ASN A 158 83.28 -11.21 -8.58
N LYS A 159 83.37 -12.28 -7.78
CA LYS A 159 82.33 -13.30 -7.68
C LYS A 159 81.05 -12.73 -7.06
N ALA A 160 81.14 -11.94 -5.99
CA ALA A 160 79.98 -11.33 -5.33
C ALA A 160 79.23 -10.33 -6.23
N ILE A 161 79.95 -9.45 -6.95
CA ILE A 161 79.37 -8.50 -7.91
C ILE A 161 78.66 -9.24 -9.05
N ASN A 162 79.29 -10.29 -9.59
CA ASN A 162 78.70 -11.08 -10.66
C ASN A 162 77.48 -11.87 -10.19
N GLU A 163 77.45 -12.36 -8.95
CA GLU A 163 76.28 -13.04 -8.40
C GLU A 163 75.12 -12.05 -8.17
N GLY A 164 75.38 -10.85 -7.69
CA GLY A 164 74.37 -9.78 -7.60
C GLY A 164 73.76 -9.42 -8.96
N LYS A 165 74.59 -9.31 -10.00
CA LYS A 165 74.13 -9.13 -11.39
C LYS A 165 73.29 -10.31 -11.88
N ARG A 166 73.68 -11.56 -11.56
CA ARG A 166 72.88 -12.75 -11.92
C ARG A 166 71.53 -12.76 -11.22
N ILE A 167 71.46 -12.38 -9.95
CA ILE A 167 70.19 -12.27 -9.22
C ILE A 167 69.30 -11.20 -9.88
N TYR A 168 69.84 -10.03 -10.19
CA TYR A 168 69.11 -8.97 -10.90
C TYR A 168 68.57 -9.44 -12.26
N LEU A 169 69.40 -10.10 -13.07
CA LEU A 169 68.98 -10.62 -14.38
C LEU A 169 67.94 -11.75 -14.24
N ARG A 170 68.01 -12.59 -13.20
CA ARG A 170 66.94 -13.56 -12.89
C ARG A 170 65.63 -12.87 -12.53
N THR A 171 65.67 -11.81 -11.72
CA THR A 171 64.48 -11.01 -11.39
C THR A 171 63.90 -10.35 -12.65
N ARG A 172 64.75 -9.82 -13.54
CA ARG A 172 64.32 -9.29 -14.84
C ARG A 172 63.65 -10.37 -15.70
N ILE A 173 64.22 -11.57 -15.81
CA ILE A 173 63.59 -12.70 -16.51
C ILE A 173 62.23 -13.03 -15.90
N ASN A 174 62.10 -13.05 -14.57
CA ASN A 174 60.82 -13.32 -13.92
C ASN A 174 59.78 -12.24 -14.23
N LEU A 175 60.18 -10.97 -14.28
CA LEU A 175 59.30 -9.87 -14.71
C LEU A 175 58.89 -10.02 -16.18
N LEU A 176 59.83 -10.36 -17.07
CA LEU A 176 59.55 -10.56 -18.48
C LEU A 176 58.63 -11.77 -18.72
N LYS A 177 58.87 -12.89 -18.04
CA LYS A 177 58.02 -14.10 -18.05
C LYS A 177 56.64 -13.81 -17.45
N GLY A 178 56.57 -12.97 -16.42
CA GLY A 178 55.30 -12.54 -15.81
C GLY A 178 54.39 -11.74 -16.75
N LYS A 179 54.94 -11.11 -17.80
CA LYS A 179 54.14 -10.40 -18.83
C LYS A 179 53.64 -11.31 -19.96
N MET A 180 54.24 -12.49 -20.15
CA MET A 180 53.86 -13.41 -21.24
C MET A 180 52.37 -13.80 -21.23
N PRO A 181 51.73 -14.11 -20.08
CA PRO A 181 50.30 -14.43 -20.03
C PRO A 181 49.39 -13.33 -20.61
N GLU A 182 49.72 -12.06 -20.36
CA GLU A 182 48.93 -10.93 -20.87
C GLU A 182 49.09 -10.78 -22.38
N LEU A 183 50.31 -10.94 -22.88
CA LEU A 183 50.60 -10.94 -24.32
C LEU A 183 49.93 -12.12 -25.04
N TYR A 184 49.93 -13.32 -24.44
CA TYR A 184 49.18 -14.46 -24.95
C TYR A 184 47.68 -14.20 -24.98
N ARG A 185 47.09 -13.63 -23.92
CA ARG A 185 45.66 -13.25 -23.94
C ARG A 185 45.34 -12.26 -25.04
N LYS A 186 46.19 -11.25 -25.25
CA LYS A 186 45.99 -10.25 -26.30
C LYS A 186 46.00 -10.90 -27.69
N ALA A 187 47.04 -11.67 -27.99
CA ALA A 187 47.16 -12.39 -29.26
C ALA A 187 45.99 -13.39 -29.45
N GLY A 188 45.68 -14.19 -28.44
CA GLY A 188 44.61 -15.18 -28.52
C GLY A 188 43.21 -14.56 -28.66
N ARG A 189 42.96 -13.39 -28.06
CA ARG A 189 41.72 -12.63 -28.32
C ARG A 189 41.62 -12.26 -29.79
N GLU A 190 42.67 -11.67 -30.33
CA GLU A 190 42.68 -11.15 -31.70
C GLU A 190 42.50 -12.29 -32.71
N ILE A 191 43.12 -13.45 -32.47
CA ILE A 191 42.93 -14.69 -33.25
C ILE A 191 41.49 -15.20 -33.18
N CYS A 192 40.89 -15.21 -31.99
CA CYS A 192 39.49 -15.62 -31.81
C CYS A 192 38.50 -14.66 -32.49
N GLU A 193 38.81 -13.36 -32.54
CA GLU A 193 37.93 -12.32 -33.09
C GLU A 193 38.03 -12.18 -34.61
N THR A 194 39.22 -12.41 -35.19
CA THR A 194 39.50 -12.28 -36.63
C THR A 194 39.10 -13.52 -37.45
N GLY A 195 38.85 -14.67 -36.82
CA GLY A 195 38.39 -15.88 -37.49
C GLY A 195 39.51 -16.76 -38.06
N ILE A 196 40.77 -16.37 -37.86
CA ILE A 196 41.98 -17.08 -38.31
C ILE A 196 41.98 -18.58 -37.92
N ILE A 197 41.35 -18.93 -36.81
CA ILE A 197 41.24 -20.33 -36.30
C ILE A 197 40.61 -21.29 -37.32
N GLU A 198 39.67 -20.80 -38.14
CA GLU A 198 39.00 -21.61 -39.16
C GLU A 198 39.91 -21.86 -40.38
N GLU A 199 40.88 -20.97 -40.62
CA GLU A 199 41.81 -21.04 -41.77
C GLU A 199 43.01 -21.96 -41.51
N ILE A 200 43.49 -22.03 -40.26
CA ILE A 200 44.69 -22.80 -39.89
C ILE A 200 44.41 -24.32 -39.89
N ASN A 201 43.15 -24.73 -39.72
CA ASN A 201 42.71 -26.14 -39.72
C ASN A 201 43.52 -27.09 -38.81
N GLU A 202 44.08 -26.57 -37.72
CA GLU A 202 44.81 -27.33 -36.70
C GLU A 202 43.87 -27.83 -35.60
N ASN A 203 43.79 -29.15 -35.40
CA ASN A 203 42.85 -29.78 -34.48
C ASN A 203 43.01 -29.26 -33.03
N THR A 204 44.25 -29.07 -32.58
CA THR A 204 44.54 -28.62 -31.20
C THR A 204 44.07 -27.19 -30.94
N LEU A 205 44.20 -26.31 -31.94
CA LEU A 205 43.78 -24.92 -31.87
C LEU A 205 42.24 -24.83 -31.91
N GLN A 206 41.60 -25.60 -32.78
CA GLN A 206 40.14 -25.69 -32.86
C GLN A 206 39.52 -26.21 -31.55
N GLU A 207 40.06 -27.29 -30.98
CA GLU A 207 39.61 -27.83 -29.68
C GLU A 207 39.75 -26.80 -28.55
N THR A 208 40.86 -26.07 -28.53
CA THR A 208 41.11 -25.05 -27.49
C THR A 208 40.21 -23.82 -27.64
N ALA A 209 39.83 -23.49 -28.88
CA ALA A 209 38.96 -22.35 -29.20
C ALA A 209 37.47 -22.65 -29.07
N LYS A 210 37.06 -23.93 -29.06
CA LYS A 210 35.66 -24.34 -28.96
C LYS A 210 34.89 -23.66 -27.80
N PRO A 211 35.42 -23.56 -26.57
CA PRO A 211 34.74 -22.86 -25.49
C PRO A 211 34.51 -21.36 -25.77
N TYR A 212 35.39 -20.71 -26.54
CA TYR A 212 35.19 -19.31 -26.93
C TYR A 212 33.97 -19.17 -27.85
N PHE A 213 33.81 -20.04 -28.85
CA PHE A 213 32.65 -19.99 -29.75
C PHE A 213 31.34 -20.26 -29.01
N GLU A 214 31.32 -21.25 -28.12
CA GLU A 214 30.17 -21.53 -27.24
C GLU A 214 29.84 -20.31 -26.35
N ASN A 215 30.85 -19.68 -25.78
CA ASN A 215 30.70 -18.47 -24.97
C ASN A 215 30.27 -17.25 -25.79
N LYS A 216 30.71 -17.11 -27.03
CA LYS A 216 30.29 -16.05 -27.96
C LYS A 216 28.79 -16.16 -28.24
N ASP A 217 28.29 -17.37 -28.48
CA ASP A 217 26.86 -17.61 -28.66
C ASP A 217 26.07 -17.40 -27.36
N ARG A 218 26.62 -17.81 -26.22
CA ARG A 218 26.03 -17.55 -24.90
C ARG A 218 25.93 -16.05 -24.62
N ILE A 219 26.97 -15.26 -24.90
CA ILE A 219 26.96 -13.79 -24.76
C ILE A 219 25.85 -13.19 -25.64
N LYS A 220 25.75 -13.59 -26.91
CA LYS A 220 24.69 -13.11 -27.81
C LYS A 220 23.29 -13.42 -27.26
N ARG A 221 23.07 -14.62 -26.71
CA ARG A 221 21.78 -15.00 -26.09
C ARG A 221 21.46 -14.13 -24.88
N ILE A 222 22.44 -13.93 -23.99
CA ILE A 222 22.29 -13.08 -22.79
C ILE A 222 22.00 -11.63 -23.20
N GLU A 223 22.72 -11.09 -24.19
CA GLU A 223 22.50 -9.72 -24.67
C GLU A 223 21.10 -9.54 -25.28
N LYS A 224 20.64 -10.51 -26.08
CA LYS A 224 19.27 -10.52 -26.61
C LYS A 224 18.22 -10.58 -25.49
N GLN A 225 18.45 -11.40 -24.47
CA GLN A 225 17.57 -11.47 -23.29
C GLN A 225 17.54 -10.14 -22.55
N LYS A 226 18.69 -9.49 -22.31
CA LYS A 226 18.78 -8.17 -21.69
C LYS A 226 18.05 -7.10 -22.50
N GLU A 227 18.17 -7.13 -23.83
CA GLU A 227 17.46 -6.19 -24.69
C GLU A 227 15.94 -6.38 -24.60
N THR A 228 15.48 -7.64 -24.61
CA THR A 228 14.06 -7.99 -24.45
C THR A 228 13.52 -7.51 -23.11
N LEU A 229 14.24 -7.81 -22.02
CA LEU A 229 13.89 -7.33 -20.68
C LEU A 229 13.89 -5.80 -20.59
N LYS A 230 14.85 -5.10 -21.21
CA LYS A 230 14.87 -3.63 -21.23
C LYS A 230 13.70 -3.03 -22.01
N LYS A 231 13.32 -3.65 -23.14
CA LYS A 231 12.16 -3.22 -23.94
C LYS A 231 10.87 -3.37 -23.15
N GLU A 232 10.69 -4.52 -22.50
CA GLU A 232 9.54 -4.78 -21.65
C GLU A 232 9.53 -3.85 -20.42
N GLN A 233 10.67 -3.57 -19.80
CA GLN A 233 10.76 -2.65 -18.66
C GLN A 233 10.29 -1.26 -19.07
N LYS A 234 10.77 -0.75 -20.21
CA LYS A 234 10.32 0.52 -20.77
C LYS A 234 8.82 0.53 -21.05
N SER A 235 8.27 -0.55 -21.60
CA SER A 235 6.83 -0.64 -21.85
C SER A 235 6.00 -0.56 -20.57
N LEU A 236 6.45 -1.21 -19.48
CA LEU A 236 5.79 -1.15 -18.18
C LEU A 236 5.91 0.25 -17.54
N GLU A 237 7.07 0.90 -17.69
CA GLU A 237 7.27 2.29 -17.25
C GLU A 237 6.38 3.26 -18.05
N GLU A 238 6.21 3.06 -19.36
CA GLU A 238 5.29 3.83 -20.20
C GLU A 238 3.81 3.61 -19.83
N GLU A 239 3.42 2.38 -19.47
CA GLU A 239 2.07 2.10 -18.94
C GLU A 239 1.83 2.83 -17.61
N LEU A 240 2.81 2.83 -16.70
CA LEU A 240 2.76 3.61 -15.47
C LEU A 240 2.65 5.11 -15.74
N ASP A 241 3.38 5.61 -16.74
CA ASP A 241 3.34 7.01 -17.16
C ASP A 241 1.96 7.41 -17.69
N LYS A 242 1.32 6.56 -18.50
CA LYS A 242 -0.06 6.78 -18.99
C LYS A 242 -1.07 6.87 -17.84
N ILE A 243 -0.85 6.14 -16.75
CA ILE A 243 -1.71 6.20 -15.55
C ILE A 243 -1.38 7.45 -14.67
N GLY A 244 -0.35 8.22 -15.05
CA GLY A 244 0.07 9.45 -14.35
C GLY A 244 0.97 9.19 -13.15
N THR A 245 1.66 8.04 -13.12
CA THR A 245 2.38 7.58 -11.92
C THR A 245 3.89 7.83 -11.90
N LYS A 246 4.44 8.59 -12.89
CA LYS A 246 5.88 8.83 -13.18
C LYS A 246 6.89 8.66 -12.03
N ARG A 247 6.59 9.16 -10.82
CA ARG A 247 7.44 8.98 -9.61
C ARG A 247 6.67 8.85 -8.28
N ARG A 248 5.34 8.75 -8.32
CA ARG A 248 4.48 8.77 -7.12
C ARG A 248 3.39 7.72 -7.19
N TYR A 249 3.72 6.52 -7.67
CA TYR A 249 2.77 5.41 -7.79
C TYR A 249 2.06 5.12 -6.46
N GLN A 250 2.76 5.18 -5.31
CA GLN A 250 2.13 4.97 -3.99
C GLN A 250 1.07 6.03 -3.67
N LYS A 251 1.36 7.31 -3.97
CA LYS A 251 0.40 8.40 -3.76
C LYS A 251 -0.80 8.23 -4.70
N LYS A 252 -0.54 8.01 -5.99
CA LYS A 252 -1.61 7.85 -6.99
C LYS A 252 -2.47 6.61 -6.74
N MET A 253 -1.87 5.53 -6.25
CA MET A 253 -2.57 4.33 -5.85
C MET A 253 -3.50 4.58 -4.66
N ARG A 254 -3.05 5.35 -3.65
CA ARG A 254 -3.94 5.79 -2.55
C ARG A 254 -5.08 6.67 -3.06
N GLU A 255 -4.79 7.63 -3.94
CA GLU A 255 -5.82 8.49 -4.55
C GLU A 255 -6.87 7.66 -5.30
N LEU A 256 -6.45 6.68 -6.12
CA LEU A 256 -7.36 5.79 -6.83
C LEU A 256 -8.13 4.85 -5.88
N GLU A 257 -7.52 4.39 -4.79
CA GLU A 257 -8.19 3.58 -3.77
C GLU A 257 -9.24 4.39 -2.99
N GLU A 258 -8.96 5.65 -2.69
CA GLU A 258 -9.91 6.59 -2.09
C GLU A 258 -11.06 6.89 -3.06
N GLU A 259 -10.76 7.17 -4.33
CA GLU A 259 -11.74 7.36 -5.39
C GLU A 259 -12.64 6.12 -5.55
N ALA A 260 -12.05 4.92 -5.58
CA ALA A 260 -12.80 3.66 -5.63
C ALA A 260 -13.70 3.48 -4.41
N LYS A 261 -13.25 3.84 -3.19
CA LYS A 261 -14.08 3.78 -1.99
C LYS A 261 -15.25 4.75 -2.04
N VAL A 262 -15.04 5.96 -2.57
CA VAL A 262 -16.11 6.96 -2.74
C VAL A 262 -17.13 6.46 -3.77
N LEU A 263 -16.67 5.97 -4.92
CA LEU A 263 -17.52 5.41 -5.97
C LEU A 263 -18.28 4.17 -5.48
N ASP A 264 -17.66 3.27 -4.70
CA ASP A 264 -18.33 2.10 -4.13
C ASP A 264 -19.47 2.51 -3.18
N LYS A 265 -19.26 3.52 -2.32
CA LYS A 265 -20.32 4.08 -1.47
C LYS A 265 -21.45 4.71 -2.28
N GLN A 266 -21.12 5.42 -3.36
CA GLN A 266 -22.13 6.01 -4.26
C GLN A 266 -22.92 4.91 -4.97
N LEU A 267 -22.25 3.87 -5.47
CA LEU A 267 -22.89 2.71 -6.09
C LEU A 267 -23.81 1.98 -5.12
N GLN A 268 -23.38 1.75 -3.87
CA GLN A 268 -24.25 1.17 -2.84
C GLN A 268 -25.53 1.98 -2.64
N ARG A 269 -25.44 3.31 -2.57
CA ARG A 269 -26.63 4.18 -2.49
C ARG A 269 -27.53 4.06 -3.72
N CYS A 270 -26.96 4.00 -4.91
CA CYS A 270 -27.74 3.84 -6.14
C CYS A 270 -28.43 2.47 -6.19
N PHE A 271 -27.74 1.39 -5.78
CA PHE A 271 -28.36 0.07 -5.65
C PHE A 271 -29.49 0.05 -4.61
N ILE A 272 -29.30 0.68 -3.46
CA ILE A 272 -30.38 0.85 -2.47
C ILE A 272 -31.57 1.56 -3.12
N SER A 273 -31.33 2.67 -3.84
CA SER A 273 -32.40 3.41 -4.52
C SER A 273 -33.16 2.54 -5.53
N ILE A 274 -32.46 1.76 -6.36
CA ILE A 274 -33.08 0.79 -7.28
C ILE A 274 -33.92 -0.23 -6.51
N GLY A 275 -33.37 -0.81 -5.45
CA GLY A 275 -34.06 -1.77 -4.59
C GLY A 275 -35.31 -1.18 -3.93
N GLU A 276 -35.25 0.07 -3.47
CA GLU A 276 -36.38 0.77 -2.87
C GLU A 276 -37.49 1.08 -3.89
N ILE A 277 -37.11 1.55 -5.08
CA ILE A 277 -38.08 1.79 -6.18
C ILE A 277 -38.80 0.49 -6.50
N TYR A 278 -38.06 -0.62 -6.67
CA TYR A 278 -38.65 -1.92 -6.94
C TYR A 278 -39.55 -2.41 -5.81
N TYR A 279 -39.08 -2.32 -4.55
CA TYR A 279 -39.83 -2.80 -3.40
C TYR A 279 -41.16 -2.06 -3.22
N ARG A 280 -41.19 -0.75 -3.50
CA ARG A 280 -42.41 0.07 -3.42
C ARG A 280 -43.31 -0.11 -4.63
N GLN A 281 -42.73 -0.17 -5.82
CA GLN A 281 -43.44 -0.20 -7.09
C GLN A 281 -42.75 -1.19 -8.05
N PRO A 282 -43.00 -2.50 -7.88
CA PRO A 282 -42.41 -3.51 -8.73
C PRO A 282 -42.96 -3.36 -10.17
N PRO A 283 -42.09 -3.21 -11.19
CA PRO A 283 -42.53 -3.16 -12.57
C PRO A 283 -43.19 -4.48 -12.99
N GLU A 284 -44.31 -4.42 -13.71
CA GLU A 284 -45.06 -5.59 -14.17
C GLU A 284 -44.22 -6.52 -15.07
N ASP A 285 -43.26 -5.94 -15.81
CA ASP A 285 -42.41 -6.66 -16.76
C ASP A 285 -41.29 -7.48 -16.10
N ILE A 286 -41.03 -7.31 -14.80
CA ILE A 286 -39.97 -8.02 -14.07
C ILE A 286 -40.58 -9.26 -13.39
N GLN A 287 -40.20 -10.44 -13.88
CA GLN A 287 -40.55 -11.69 -13.21
C GLN A 287 -39.80 -11.80 -11.88
N LYS A 288 -40.53 -12.19 -10.84
CA LYS A 288 -39.94 -12.52 -9.55
C LYS A 288 -39.20 -13.84 -9.67
N ASP A 289 -37.88 -13.78 -9.55
CA ASP A 289 -37.05 -14.96 -9.32
C ASP A 289 -36.86 -15.19 -7.81
N SER A 290 -36.24 -16.31 -7.46
CA SER A 290 -36.03 -16.70 -6.06
C SER A 290 -35.21 -15.66 -5.28
N SER A 291 -34.28 -14.97 -5.93
CA SER A 291 -33.45 -13.95 -5.28
C SER A 291 -34.25 -12.69 -4.96
N ILE A 292 -35.12 -12.26 -5.88
CA ILE A 292 -36.05 -11.15 -5.65
C ILE A 292 -37.01 -11.50 -4.51
N GLU A 293 -37.58 -12.71 -4.50
CA GLU A 293 -38.51 -13.15 -3.45
C GLU A 293 -37.86 -13.23 -2.08
N GLU A 294 -36.66 -13.79 -1.99
CA GLU A 294 -35.91 -13.87 -0.74
C GLU A 294 -35.58 -12.48 -0.18
N ASN A 295 -34.99 -11.61 -1.00
CA ASN A 295 -34.62 -10.26 -0.59
C ASN A 295 -35.85 -9.43 -0.16
N THR A 296 -36.94 -9.46 -0.94
CA THR A 296 -38.17 -8.72 -0.60
C THR A 296 -38.85 -9.26 0.67
N SER A 297 -38.80 -10.58 0.91
CA SER A 297 -39.30 -11.20 2.13
C SER A 297 -38.50 -10.78 3.37
N GLN A 298 -37.17 -10.75 3.27
CA GLN A 298 -36.31 -10.28 4.36
C GLN A 298 -36.51 -8.79 4.66
N ILE A 299 -36.60 -7.93 3.63
CA ILE A 299 -36.92 -6.51 3.80
C ILE A 299 -38.25 -6.35 4.57
N SER A 300 -39.30 -7.06 4.17
CA SER A 300 -40.60 -7.03 4.85
C SER A 300 -40.53 -7.53 6.31
N LEU A 301 -39.73 -8.57 6.57
CA LEU A 301 -39.51 -9.09 7.93
C LEU A 301 -38.87 -8.03 8.83
N PHE A 302 -37.83 -7.33 8.35
CA PHE A 302 -37.18 -6.27 9.12
C PHE A 302 -38.07 -5.05 9.32
N GLU A 303 -38.86 -4.66 8.32
CA GLU A 303 -39.85 -3.57 8.46
C GLU A 303 -40.89 -3.91 9.54
N LYS A 304 -41.45 -5.13 9.54
CA LYS A 304 -42.37 -5.59 10.59
C LYS A 304 -41.74 -5.65 11.98
N LYS A 305 -40.47 -6.06 12.08
CA LYS A 305 -39.73 -6.05 13.36
C LYS A 305 -39.50 -4.63 13.86
N ASN A 306 -39.13 -3.71 12.97
CA ASN A 306 -38.91 -2.30 13.30
C ASN A 306 -40.20 -1.62 13.73
N GLU A 307 -41.32 -1.90 13.06
CA GLU A 307 -42.63 -1.38 13.48
C GLU A 307 -43.00 -1.87 14.88
N LYS A 308 -42.76 -3.16 15.19
CA LYS A 308 -42.96 -3.71 16.54
C LYS A 308 -42.08 -3.02 17.57
N TYR A 309 -40.77 -2.91 17.31
CA TYR A 309 -39.85 -2.25 18.24
C TYR A 309 -40.16 -0.76 18.40
N GLY A 310 -40.57 -0.06 17.35
CA GLY A 310 -41.05 1.33 17.42
C GLY A 310 -42.22 1.47 18.39
N LYS A 311 -43.25 0.61 18.26
CA LYS A 311 -44.38 0.59 19.20
C LYS A 311 -43.96 0.27 20.65
N TYR A 312 -42.95 -0.56 20.86
CA TYR A 312 -42.40 -0.81 22.20
C TYR A 312 -41.66 0.40 22.75
N ILE A 313 -40.85 1.08 21.93
CA ILE A 313 -40.15 2.32 22.32
C ILE A 313 -41.16 3.38 22.72
N GLU A 314 -42.18 3.64 21.89
CA GLU A 314 -43.25 4.62 22.20
C GLU A 314 -43.94 4.33 23.53
N ARG A 315 -44.25 3.06 23.81
CA ARG A 315 -44.86 2.65 25.09
C ARG A 315 -43.92 2.89 26.28
N LEU A 316 -42.64 2.59 26.14
CA LEU A 316 -41.64 2.80 27.19
C LEU A 316 -41.40 4.30 27.44
N GLU A 317 -41.35 5.10 26.37
CA GLU A 317 -41.23 6.56 26.47
C GLU A 317 -42.45 7.17 27.17
N ALA A 318 -43.66 6.71 26.84
CA ALA A 318 -44.87 7.11 27.55
C ALA A 318 -44.84 6.71 29.04
N ALA A 319 -44.34 5.51 29.37
CA ALA A 319 -44.20 5.07 30.76
C ALA A 319 -43.22 5.95 31.56
N VAL A 320 -42.08 6.31 30.95
CA VAL A 320 -41.11 7.25 31.55
C VAL A 320 -41.76 8.62 31.79
N GLN A 321 -42.50 9.15 30.81
CA GLN A 321 -43.21 10.42 30.96
C GLN A 321 -44.28 10.37 32.06
N LEU A 322 -45.00 9.25 32.19
CA LEU A 322 -45.98 9.06 33.26
C LEU A 322 -45.32 9.01 34.64
N GLU A 323 -44.16 8.35 34.80
CA GLU A 323 -43.39 8.37 36.05
C GLU A 323 -42.99 9.81 36.42
N GLU A 324 -42.49 10.58 35.44
CA GLU A 324 -42.08 11.97 35.66
C GLU A 324 -43.26 12.87 36.04
N ILE A 325 -44.41 12.73 35.37
CA ILE A 325 -45.63 13.47 35.71
C ILE A 325 -46.14 13.07 37.09
N SER A 326 -46.15 11.78 37.43
CA SER A 326 -46.61 11.29 38.73
C SER A 326 -45.74 11.83 39.86
N SER A 327 -44.42 11.83 39.69
CA SER A 327 -43.49 12.43 40.66
C SER A 327 -43.74 13.92 40.87
N ARG A 328 -44.03 14.68 39.79
CA ARG A 328 -44.40 16.10 39.89
C ARG A 328 -45.73 16.30 40.61
N LEU A 329 -46.73 15.46 40.34
CA LEU A 329 -48.02 15.50 41.03
C LEU A 329 -47.85 15.25 42.52
N ASP A 330 -47.05 14.28 42.92
CA ASP A 330 -46.79 13.99 44.33
C ASP A 330 -46.06 15.16 45.02
N GLN A 331 -45.09 15.78 44.34
CA GLN A 331 -44.43 16.99 44.84
C GLN A 331 -45.43 18.15 45.01
N MET A 332 -46.32 18.36 44.05
CA MET A 332 -47.36 19.40 44.13
C MET A 332 -48.36 19.12 45.25
N LYS A 333 -48.82 17.87 45.41
CA LYS A 333 -49.70 17.46 46.51
C LYS A 333 -49.05 17.66 47.87
N ASN A 334 -47.79 17.29 48.03
CA ASN A 334 -47.04 17.52 49.27
C ASN A 334 -46.93 19.02 49.58
N ARG A 335 -46.61 19.85 48.58
CA ARG A 335 -46.57 21.30 48.75
C ARG A 335 -47.93 21.89 49.11
N MET A 336 -49.00 21.39 48.49
CA MET A 336 -50.37 21.79 48.80
C MET A 336 -50.71 21.46 50.25
N GLY A 337 -50.40 20.25 50.73
CA GLY A 337 -50.61 19.87 52.13
C GLY A 337 -49.86 20.77 53.12
N VAL A 338 -48.60 21.12 52.82
CA VAL A 338 -47.82 22.08 53.64
C VAL A 338 -48.49 23.46 53.68
N LEU A 339 -48.97 23.96 52.53
CA LEU A 339 -49.66 25.25 52.46
C LEU A 339 -51.01 25.22 53.18
N GLU A 340 -51.76 24.12 53.11
CA GLU A 340 -53.02 23.94 53.83
C GLU A 340 -52.81 23.94 55.35
N GLU A 341 -51.76 23.28 55.84
CA GLU A 341 -51.37 23.34 57.26
C GLU A 341 -50.99 24.76 57.69
N GLU A 342 -50.26 25.50 56.85
CA GLU A 342 -49.89 26.89 57.13
C GLU A 342 -51.13 27.79 57.19
N ILE A 343 -52.08 27.64 56.25
CA ILE A 343 -53.35 28.37 56.27
C ILE A 343 -54.12 28.12 57.56
N ARG A 344 -54.21 26.86 58.02
CA ARG A 344 -54.87 26.53 59.29
C ARG A 344 -54.21 27.25 60.46
N ARG A 345 -52.86 27.22 60.56
CA ARG A 345 -52.12 27.94 61.61
C ARG A 345 -52.39 29.44 61.57
N ARG A 346 -52.39 30.05 60.38
CA ARG A 346 -52.72 31.48 60.20
C ARG A 346 -54.15 31.80 60.61
N GLN A 347 -55.08 30.91 60.36
CA GLN A 347 -56.48 31.09 60.74
C GLN A 347 -56.66 30.98 62.26
N ASP A 348 -55.96 30.06 62.92
CA ASP A 348 -55.91 29.97 64.38
C ASP A 348 -55.28 31.23 65.00
N GLU A 349 -54.18 31.73 64.43
CA GLU A 349 -53.56 33.01 64.82
C GLU A 349 -54.54 34.18 64.68
N ALA A 350 -55.26 34.27 63.56
CA ALA A 350 -56.24 35.32 63.32
C ALA A 350 -57.42 35.27 64.31
N ASN A 351 -57.88 34.07 64.66
CA ASN A 351 -58.91 33.86 65.68
C ASN A 351 -58.43 34.32 67.06
N ALA A 352 -57.20 33.94 67.46
CA ALA A 352 -56.61 34.36 68.73
C ALA A 352 -56.45 35.89 68.83
N LEU A 353 -55.97 36.54 67.76
CA LEU A 353 -55.89 38.00 67.70
C LEU A 353 -57.27 38.67 67.75
N SER A 354 -58.28 38.08 67.12
CA SER A 354 -59.66 38.59 67.17
C SER A 354 -60.25 38.53 68.59
N GLU A 355 -59.94 37.47 69.35
CA GLU A 355 -60.31 37.37 70.76
C GLU A 355 -59.59 38.43 71.60
N GLN A 356 -58.29 38.62 71.41
CA GLN A 356 -57.52 39.68 72.08
C GLN A 356 -58.06 41.07 71.76
N ILE A 357 -58.39 41.37 70.50
CA ILE A 357 -59.02 42.63 70.11
C ILE A 357 -60.33 42.82 70.85
N ARG A 358 -61.18 41.79 70.93
CA ARG A 358 -62.45 41.88 71.68
C ARG A 358 -62.22 42.12 73.17
N GLU A 359 -61.22 41.50 73.78
CA GLU A 359 -60.84 41.76 75.18
C GLU A 359 -60.35 43.19 75.39
N VAL A 360 -59.44 43.65 74.53
CA VAL A 360 -58.92 45.03 74.56
C VAL A 360 -60.02 46.05 74.31
N GLU A 361 -60.97 45.78 73.40
CA GLU A 361 -62.14 46.63 73.17
C GLU A 361 -63.07 46.68 74.38
N ARG A 362 -63.27 45.55 75.07
CA ARG A 362 -64.06 45.51 76.32
C ARG A 362 -63.38 46.34 77.41
N GLU A 363 -62.07 46.19 77.58
CA GLU A 363 -61.31 46.95 78.57
C GLU A 363 -61.26 48.43 78.20
N LYS A 364 -61.08 48.78 76.91
CA LYS A 364 -61.19 50.14 76.41
C LYS A 364 -62.56 50.74 76.76
N LYS A 365 -63.66 50.04 76.46
CA LYS A 365 -65.02 50.50 76.81
C LYS A 365 -65.20 50.68 78.32
N ARG A 366 -64.60 49.80 79.14
CA ARG A 366 -64.61 49.91 80.60
C ARG A 366 -63.84 51.15 81.07
N LEU A 367 -62.63 51.37 80.55
CA LEU A 367 -61.79 52.52 80.86
C LEU A 367 -62.42 53.83 80.36
N GLU A 368 -63.04 53.85 79.18
CA GLU A 368 -63.81 55.00 78.67
C GLU A 368 -64.98 55.36 79.59
N LYS A 369 -65.70 54.35 80.12
CA LYS A 369 -66.74 54.57 81.14
C LYS A 369 -66.18 55.17 82.43
N ILE A 370 -65.01 54.73 82.89
CA ILE A 370 -64.34 55.28 84.09
C ILE A 370 -63.85 56.71 83.82
N ARG A 371 -63.24 56.94 82.65
CA ARG A 371 -62.70 58.23 82.20
C ARG A 371 -63.79 59.30 82.14
N GLY A 372 -64.97 58.94 81.62
CA GLY A 372 -66.02 59.91 81.29
C GLY A 372 -65.69 60.74 80.04
N PRO A 373 -66.48 61.79 79.76
CA PRO A 373 -66.24 62.70 78.64
C PRO A 373 -64.92 63.43 78.83
N GLU A 374 -64.11 63.52 77.77
CA GLU A 374 -62.76 64.10 77.83
C GLU A 374 -62.75 65.56 78.32
N GLU A 375 -63.84 66.28 78.05
CA GLU A 375 -64.13 67.64 78.51
C GLU A 375 -64.19 67.77 80.05
N SER A 376 -64.57 66.69 80.75
CA SER A 376 -64.67 66.67 82.22
C SER A 376 -63.31 66.51 82.92
N LEU A 377 -62.28 66.05 82.21
CA LEU A 377 -60.92 65.89 82.73
C LEU A 377 -60.05 67.14 82.54
N LEU A 378 -60.36 67.97 81.55
CA LEU A 378 -59.64 69.22 81.26
C LEU A 378 -60.18 70.42 82.04
N GLN A 379 -61.23 70.25 82.85
CA GLN A 379 -61.58 71.22 83.89
C GLN A 379 -60.50 71.17 84.98
N LYS A 380 -59.51 72.06 84.88
CA LYS A 380 -58.57 72.37 85.97
C LYS A 380 -59.38 72.58 87.25
N ARG A 381 -59.22 71.68 88.22
CA ARG A 381 -59.66 71.95 89.60
C ARG A 381 -58.80 73.12 90.15
N PRO A 382 -59.42 74.11 90.81
CA PRO A 382 -58.72 75.10 91.61
C PRO A 382 -58.02 74.49 92.83
#